data_AF-A0A5J4TKX1-F1
#
_entry.id   AF-A0A5J4TKX1-F1
#
_cell.length_a   1.000
_cell.length_b   1.000
_cell.length_c   1.000
_cell.angle_alpha   90.00
_cell.angle_beta   90.00
_cell.angle_gamma   90.00
#
_symmetry.space_group_name_H-M   'P 1'
#
loop_
_entity.id
_entity.type
_entity.pdbx_description
1 polymer ?
#
loop_
_entity_poly.entity_id
_entity_poly.type
_entity_poly.pdbx_seq_one_letter_code
_entity_poly.pdbx_strand_id
1 'polypeptide(L)'
;MEESSFRADLTSIFGSTTGADVTTIIPHLIEDLESDNTNLHAPSLRQLLEIILDNRESKDLSLKYKLMPLLNKFAGNIEKNEEFVLSTTILHVIGVRNGSDDKTILAGAAIDSIIHSLFSGDEKTSKSGSKALCELIEENEIIRHSLMRTGFIQKVQYALINSSQSSSSSSQQTEGTAPYHVKSGLLDIVHKLVATVDDIQPTSILIPILTELKNNGEKDIKNKSINILAIQSAKGINSTFFDSKEKNDEIKQLKEGMERKEEELRKKEEELLRERRRADEAELKVRRFEQEKVQEKQEKEKKEAEPKKLKDEKENLKSNQKQQIEKPIP
;
A
#
# COMPACT_ATOMS: atom_id res chain seq x y z
N MET A 1 -45.40 -7.36 -53.44
CA MET A 1 -44.52 -8.41 -52.91
C MET A 1 -43.22 -7.71 -52.59
N GLU A 2 -43.06 -7.34 -51.31
CA GLU A 2 -41.84 -6.74 -50.80
C GLU A 2 -40.96 -7.89 -50.31
N GLU A 3 -39.76 -8.01 -50.88
CA GLU A 3 -38.73 -8.91 -50.35
C GLU A 3 -37.96 -8.15 -49.25
N SER A 4 -38.19 -8.54 -48.00
CA SER A 4 -37.42 -8.02 -46.87
C SER A 4 -36.07 -8.74 -46.78
N SER A 5 -34.98 -8.00 -46.97
CA SER A 5 -33.62 -8.48 -46.73
C SER A 5 -33.37 -8.63 -45.23
N PHE A 6 -33.43 -9.86 -44.74
CA PHE A 6 -33.02 -10.22 -43.38
C PHE A 6 -31.49 -10.30 -43.35
N ARG A 7 -30.82 -9.27 -42.81
CA ARG A 7 -29.42 -9.37 -42.37
C ARG A 7 -29.43 -9.99 -40.97
N ALA A 8 -28.84 -11.17 -40.84
CA ALA A 8 -28.62 -11.78 -39.54
C ALA A 8 -27.56 -10.99 -38.76
N ASP A 9 -27.92 -10.64 -37.53
CA ASP A 9 -27.09 -9.97 -36.54
C ASP A 9 -25.91 -10.88 -36.15
N LEU A 10 -24.67 -10.40 -36.33
CA LEU A 10 -23.43 -11.17 -36.21
C LEU A 10 -22.88 -11.23 -34.76
N THR A 11 -23.73 -11.10 -33.75
CA THR A 11 -23.30 -10.97 -32.35
C THR A 11 -23.30 -12.29 -31.54
N SER A 12 -23.45 -13.47 -32.17
CA SER A 12 -23.63 -14.74 -31.42
C SER A 12 -22.84 -15.96 -31.93
N ILE A 13 -21.72 -15.79 -32.64
CA ILE A 13 -20.92 -16.93 -33.13
C ILE A 13 -19.52 -16.90 -32.51
N PHE A 14 -19.40 -17.08 -31.20
CA PHE A 14 -18.08 -17.23 -30.57
C PHE A 14 -18.06 -18.41 -29.60
N GLY A 15 -17.90 -19.59 -30.20
CA GLY A 15 -17.42 -20.80 -29.55
C GLY A 15 -16.25 -21.36 -30.37
N SER A 16 -15.15 -21.72 -29.69
CA SER A 16 -13.91 -22.34 -30.20
C SER A 16 -13.78 -22.44 -31.73
N THR A 17 -13.08 -21.47 -32.34
CA THR A 17 -12.81 -21.41 -33.78
C THR A 17 -11.93 -22.59 -34.19
N THR A 18 -12.40 -23.41 -35.15
CA THR A 18 -11.62 -24.56 -35.62
C THR A 18 -10.50 -24.12 -36.57
N GLY A 19 -9.48 -24.98 -36.78
CA GLY A 19 -8.35 -24.66 -37.66
C GLY A 19 -8.76 -24.33 -39.11
N ALA A 20 -9.88 -24.90 -39.60
CA ALA A 20 -10.44 -24.58 -40.91
C ALA A 20 -11.02 -23.16 -40.95
N ASP A 21 -11.71 -22.73 -39.90
CA ASP A 21 -12.30 -21.39 -39.79
C ASP A 21 -11.22 -20.31 -39.78
N VAL A 22 -10.09 -20.55 -39.09
CA VAL A 22 -8.96 -19.61 -39.05
C VAL A 22 -8.35 -19.34 -40.43
N THR A 23 -8.36 -20.33 -41.33
CA THR A 23 -7.85 -20.14 -42.69
C THR A 23 -8.73 -19.27 -43.58
N THR A 24 -10.00 -19.09 -43.22
CA THR A 24 -10.94 -18.23 -43.94
C THR A 24 -11.08 -16.87 -43.26
N ILE A 25 -11.03 -16.80 -41.93
CA ILE A 25 -11.23 -15.56 -41.17
C ILE A 25 -10.05 -14.60 -41.35
N ILE A 26 -8.79 -15.07 -41.21
CA ILE A 26 -7.61 -14.17 -41.27
C ILE A 26 -7.53 -13.36 -42.58
N PRO A 27 -7.74 -13.95 -43.77
CA PRO A 27 -7.79 -13.17 -45.01
C PRO A 27 -8.78 -11.99 -44.99
N HIS A 28 -9.99 -12.19 -44.45
CA HIS A 28 -10.99 -11.11 -44.35
C HIS A 28 -10.56 -10.03 -43.36
N LEU A 29 -9.97 -10.43 -42.22
CA LEU A 29 -9.41 -9.46 -41.27
C LEU A 29 -8.29 -8.63 -41.90
N ILE A 30 -7.46 -9.23 -42.75
CA ILE A 30 -6.41 -8.50 -43.47
C ILE A 30 -7.02 -7.51 -44.46
N GLU A 31 -8.05 -7.91 -45.20
CA GLU A 31 -8.77 -7.00 -46.10
C GLU A 31 -9.34 -5.80 -45.34
N ASP A 32 -9.96 -6.03 -44.17
CA ASP A 32 -10.46 -4.96 -43.31
C ASP A 32 -9.33 -4.02 -42.84
N LEU A 33 -8.18 -4.57 -42.45
CA LEU A 33 -7.00 -3.82 -42.00
C LEU A 33 -6.27 -3.06 -43.12
N GLU A 34 -6.38 -3.54 -44.35
CA GLU A 34 -5.84 -2.86 -45.53
C GLU A 34 -6.81 -1.83 -46.10
N SER A 35 -8.11 -1.94 -45.78
CA SER A 35 -9.14 -1.01 -46.23
C SER A 35 -8.95 0.41 -45.69
N ASP A 36 -9.51 1.38 -46.41
CA ASP A 36 -9.54 2.80 -45.98
C ASP A 36 -10.56 3.06 -44.84
N ASN A 37 -11.37 2.06 -44.47
CA ASN A 37 -12.37 2.21 -43.41
C ASN A 37 -11.74 1.96 -42.03
N THR A 38 -11.23 3.02 -41.43
CA THR A 38 -10.55 2.97 -40.11
C THR A 38 -11.43 2.39 -38.99
N ASN A 39 -12.76 2.43 -39.12
CA ASN A 39 -13.66 1.87 -38.11
C ASN A 39 -13.58 0.34 -38.01
N LEU A 40 -13.05 -0.33 -39.03
CA LEU A 40 -12.88 -1.78 -39.04
C LEU A 40 -11.53 -2.20 -38.42
N HIS A 41 -10.55 -1.30 -38.33
CA HIS A 41 -9.19 -1.67 -37.96
C HIS A 41 -9.09 -2.19 -36.52
N ALA A 42 -9.62 -1.45 -35.54
CA ALA A 42 -9.55 -1.87 -34.14
C ALA A 42 -10.30 -3.19 -33.86
N PRO A 43 -11.56 -3.39 -34.32
CA PRO A 43 -12.23 -4.68 -34.21
C PRO A 43 -11.45 -5.83 -34.85
N SER A 44 -10.92 -5.65 -36.06
CA SER A 44 -10.17 -6.70 -36.75
C SER A 44 -8.84 -7.01 -36.07
N LEU A 45 -8.17 -6.02 -35.46
CA LEU A 45 -6.97 -6.25 -34.64
C LEU A 45 -7.28 -7.02 -33.34
N ARG A 46 -8.41 -6.75 -32.67
CA ARG A 46 -8.80 -7.52 -31.47
C ARG A 46 -9.13 -8.96 -31.81
N GLN A 47 -9.89 -9.18 -32.88
CA GLN A 47 -10.20 -10.53 -33.34
C GLN A 47 -8.93 -11.28 -33.77
N LEU A 48 -7.99 -10.60 -34.43
CA LEU A 48 -6.69 -11.18 -34.77
C LEU A 48 -5.89 -11.54 -33.51
N LEU A 49 -5.89 -10.69 -32.48
CA LEU A 49 -5.24 -10.99 -31.20
C LEU A 49 -5.85 -12.24 -30.55
N GLU A 50 -7.18 -12.36 -30.54
CA GLU A 50 -7.87 -13.54 -30.01
C GLU A 50 -7.45 -14.82 -30.74
N ILE A 51 -7.45 -14.82 -32.07
CA ILE A 51 -7.01 -15.96 -32.88
C ILE A 51 -5.56 -16.34 -32.56
N ILE A 52 -4.69 -15.35 -32.39
CA ILE A 52 -3.28 -15.56 -32.04
C ILE A 52 -3.13 -16.12 -30.63
N LEU A 53 -3.97 -15.73 -29.66
CA LEU A 53 -3.95 -16.31 -28.32
C LEU A 53 -4.44 -17.77 -28.34
N ASP A 54 -5.45 -18.09 -29.15
CA ASP A 54 -6.15 -19.37 -29.10
C ASP A 54 -5.49 -20.49 -29.95
N ASN A 55 -4.90 -20.15 -31.10
CA ASN A 55 -4.46 -21.14 -32.09
C ASN A 55 -2.98 -21.53 -31.93
N ARG A 56 -2.68 -22.78 -31.56
CA ARG A 56 -1.30 -23.30 -31.40
C ARG A 56 -0.41 -23.19 -32.65
N GLU A 57 -0.99 -23.13 -33.85
CA GLU A 57 -0.25 -22.99 -35.11
C GLU A 57 0.02 -21.51 -35.49
N SER A 58 -0.15 -20.54 -34.57
CA SER A 58 -0.03 -19.11 -34.88
C SER A 58 1.33 -18.67 -35.43
N LYS A 59 2.39 -19.45 -35.20
CA LYS A 59 3.71 -19.26 -35.84
C LYS A 59 3.61 -19.36 -37.35
N ASP A 60 2.94 -20.41 -37.83
CA ASP A 60 2.70 -20.64 -39.25
C ASP A 60 1.74 -19.58 -39.79
N LEU A 61 0.76 -19.13 -39.01
CA LEU A 61 -0.16 -18.05 -39.42
C LEU A 61 0.58 -16.72 -39.63
N SER A 62 1.46 -16.34 -38.70
CA SER A 62 2.19 -15.06 -38.77
C SER A 62 3.08 -14.98 -40.02
N LEU A 63 3.72 -16.09 -40.38
CA LEU A 63 4.52 -16.21 -41.61
C LEU A 63 3.66 -16.33 -42.86
N LYS A 64 2.66 -17.23 -42.85
CA LYS A 64 1.75 -17.52 -43.97
C LYS A 64 1.04 -16.26 -44.44
N TYR A 65 0.56 -15.44 -43.51
CA TYR A 65 -0.19 -14.24 -43.82
C TYR A 65 0.63 -12.95 -43.73
N LYS A 66 1.95 -13.05 -43.52
CA LYS A 66 2.86 -11.90 -43.44
C LYS A 66 2.36 -10.81 -42.49
N LEU A 67 1.93 -11.21 -41.29
CA LEU A 67 1.33 -10.30 -40.31
C LEU A 67 2.32 -9.23 -39.82
N MET A 68 3.63 -9.52 -39.81
CA MET A 68 4.66 -8.59 -39.33
C MET A 68 4.67 -7.24 -40.08
N PRO A 69 4.81 -7.19 -41.43
CA PRO A 69 4.66 -5.96 -42.19
C PRO A 69 3.34 -5.22 -41.95
N LEU A 70 2.22 -5.95 -41.90
CA LEU A 70 0.89 -5.36 -41.72
C LEU A 70 0.77 -4.66 -40.36
N LEU A 71 1.16 -5.33 -39.29
CA LEU A 71 1.11 -4.79 -37.93
C LEU A 71 2.09 -3.63 -37.74
N ASN A 72 3.26 -3.67 -38.39
CA ASN A 72 4.24 -2.58 -38.33
C ASN A 72 3.71 -1.26 -38.90
N LYS A 73 2.75 -1.30 -39.85
CA LYS A 73 2.06 -0.09 -40.35
C LYS A 73 1.37 0.67 -39.21
N PHE A 74 0.73 -0.05 -38.30
CA PHE A 74 0.01 0.52 -37.15
C PHE A 74 0.96 0.82 -35.97
N ALA A 75 1.96 -0.04 -35.74
CA ALA A 75 2.96 0.18 -34.69
C ALA A 75 3.87 1.39 -34.98
N GLY A 76 4.02 1.78 -36.24
CA GLY A 76 4.70 3.01 -36.65
C GLY A 76 3.87 4.29 -36.49
N ASN A 77 2.61 4.19 -36.04
CA ASN A 77 1.74 5.35 -35.90
C ASN A 77 2.21 6.29 -34.79
N ILE A 78 2.50 7.54 -35.17
CA ILE A 78 2.95 8.60 -34.25
C ILE A 78 1.83 9.02 -33.29
N GLU A 79 0.57 8.89 -33.70
CA GLU A 79 -0.58 9.30 -32.88
C GLU A 79 -0.87 8.37 -31.71
N LYS A 80 -0.30 7.15 -31.71
CA LYS A 80 -0.42 6.13 -30.65
C LYS A 80 -1.86 5.86 -30.21
N ASN A 81 -2.73 5.71 -31.21
CA ASN A 81 -4.14 5.37 -31.05
C ASN A 81 -4.35 3.89 -30.66
N GLU A 82 -5.60 3.43 -30.65
CA GLU A 82 -5.94 2.06 -30.25
C GLU A 82 -5.30 1.01 -31.15
N GLU A 83 -5.24 1.27 -32.46
CA GLU A 83 -4.60 0.39 -33.43
C GLU A 83 -3.10 0.26 -33.16
N PHE A 84 -2.43 1.34 -32.75
CA PHE A 84 -1.04 1.27 -32.29
C PHE A 84 -0.89 0.36 -31.07
N VAL A 85 -1.77 0.49 -30.07
CA VAL A 85 -1.71 -0.37 -28.86
C VAL A 85 -1.96 -1.83 -29.21
N LEU A 86 -2.99 -2.13 -29.98
CA LEU A 86 -3.34 -3.50 -30.36
C LEU A 86 -2.26 -4.12 -31.25
N SER A 87 -1.75 -3.39 -32.23
CA SER A 87 -0.72 -3.89 -33.15
C SER A 87 0.60 -4.19 -32.43
N THR A 88 1.07 -3.31 -31.55
CA THR A 88 2.26 -3.55 -30.72
C THR A 88 2.07 -4.70 -29.74
N THR A 89 0.86 -4.85 -29.18
CA THR A 89 0.50 -6.01 -28.34
C THR A 89 0.57 -7.31 -29.13
N ILE A 90 -0.02 -7.37 -30.33
CA ILE A 90 0.01 -8.56 -31.19
C ILE A 90 1.46 -8.91 -31.56
N LEU A 91 2.27 -7.92 -31.96
CA LEU A 91 3.69 -8.13 -32.26
C LEU A 91 4.45 -8.72 -31.06
N HIS A 92 4.20 -8.20 -29.85
CA HIS A 92 4.79 -8.72 -28.62
C HIS A 92 4.37 -10.17 -28.34
N VAL A 93 3.07 -10.48 -28.48
CA VAL A 93 2.53 -11.84 -28.27
C VAL A 93 3.12 -12.82 -29.28
N ILE A 94 3.24 -12.46 -30.56
CA ILE A 94 3.90 -13.30 -31.57
C ILE A 94 5.37 -13.55 -31.19
N GLY A 95 6.05 -12.52 -30.68
CA GLY A 95 7.41 -12.64 -30.15
C GLY A 95 7.52 -13.66 -29.01
N VAL A 96 6.62 -13.60 -28.01
CA VAL A 96 6.59 -14.54 -26.88
C VAL A 96 6.18 -15.95 -27.32
N ARG A 97 5.27 -16.06 -28.30
CA ARG A 97 4.87 -17.34 -28.92
C ARG A 97 6.06 -18.14 -29.42
N ASN A 98 7.15 -17.46 -29.81
CA ASN A 98 8.36 -18.13 -30.25
C ASN A 98 8.95 -19.07 -29.18
N GLY A 99 8.72 -18.79 -27.90
CA GLY A 99 9.15 -19.63 -26.77
C GLY A 99 8.05 -20.41 -26.03
N SER A 100 6.75 -20.13 -26.26
CA SER A 100 5.66 -20.79 -25.51
C SER A 100 4.32 -20.81 -26.27
N ASP A 101 3.60 -21.93 -26.17
CA ASP A 101 2.22 -22.08 -26.67
C ASP A 101 1.16 -21.98 -25.55
N ASP A 102 1.58 -21.77 -24.30
CA ASP A 102 0.69 -21.66 -23.15
C ASP A 102 -0.16 -20.38 -23.23
N LYS A 103 -1.49 -20.55 -23.34
CA LYS A 103 -2.45 -19.45 -23.48
C LYS A 103 -2.39 -18.46 -22.31
N THR A 104 -2.07 -18.92 -21.10
CA THR A 104 -1.93 -18.08 -19.90
C THR A 104 -0.69 -17.19 -19.99
N ILE A 105 0.43 -17.75 -20.46
CA ILE A 105 1.67 -16.98 -20.66
C ILE A 105 1.47 -15.91 -21.73
N LEU A 106 0.77 -16.26 -22.81
CA LEU A 106 0.51 -15.34 -23.92
C LEU A 106 -0.50 -14.25 -23.55
N ALA A 107 -1.55 -14.60 -22.80
CA ALA A 107 -2.47 -13.62 -22.24
C ALA A 107 -1.73 -12.67 -21.28
N GLY A 108 -0.82 -13.19 -20.45
CA GLY A 108 0.05 -12.38 -19.60
C GLY A 108 0.90 -11.39 -20.41
N ALA A 109 1.54 -11.85 -21.49
CA ALA A 109 2.31 -10.98 -22.39
C ALA A 109 1.44 -9.89 -23.04
N ALA A 110 0.24 -10.24 -23.50
CA ALA A 110 -0.69 -9.27 -24.06
C ALA A 110 -1.08 -8.21 -23.03
N ILE A 111 -1.44 -8.65 -21.83
CA ILE A 111 -1.83 -7.78 -20.71
C ILE A 111 -0.67 -6.86 -20.33
N ASP A 112 0.55 -7.38 -20.17
CA ASP A 112 1.71 -6.57 -19.80
C ASP A 112 2.02 -5.49 -20.85
N SER A 113 1.88 -5.81 -22.14
CA SER A 113 2.05 -4.85 -23.23
C SER A 113 1.01 -3.72 -23.18
N ILE A 114 -0.27 -4.06 -22.93
CA ILE A 114 -1.33 -3.05 -22.82
C ILE A 114 -1.21 -2.25 -21.52
N ILE A 115 -0.84 -2.88 -20.41
CA ILE A 115 -0.54 -2.21 -19.13
C ILE A 115 0.57 -1.19 -19.33
N HIS A 116 1.62 -1.50 -20.08
CA HIS A 116 2.67 -0.54 -20.38
C HIS A 116 2.11 0.72 -21.08
N SER A 117 1.19 0.55 -22.03
CA SER A 117 0.51 1.68 -22.70
C SER A 117 -0.40 2.45 -21.75
N LEU A 118 -1.17 1.74 -20.91
CA LEU A 118 -2.06 2.32 -19.89
C LEU A 118 -1.32 3.22 -18.90
N PHE A 119 -0.13 2.82 -18.46
CA PHE A 119 0.69 3.59 -17.51
C PHE A 119 1.57 4.66 -18.19
N SER A 120 1.38 4.90 -19.49
CA SER A 120 2.08 5.96 -20.21
C SER A 120 1.77 7.35 -19.64
N GLY A 121 2.80 8.21 -19.57
CA GLY A 121 2.62 9.63 -19.27
C GLY A 121 1.88 10.38 -20.38
N ASP A 122 1.85 9.85 -21.59
CA ASP A 122 1.06 10.39 -22.71
C ASP A 122 -0.42 10.02 -22.55
N GLU A 123 -1.28 11.03 -22.45
CA GLU A 123 -2.71 10.87 -22.20
C GLU A 123 -3.41 10.09 -23.31
N LYS A 124 -3.07 10.32 -24.58
CA LYS A 124 -3.70 9.62 -25.71
C LYS A 124 -3.37 8.14 -25.70
N THR A 125 -2.10 7.80 -25.50
CA THR A 125 -1.62 6.41 -25.40
C THR A 125 -2.26 5.70 -24.22
N SER A 126 -2.32 6.36 -23.06
CA SER A 126 -2.94 5.78 -21.86
C SER A 126 -4.44 5.54 -22.04
N LYS A 127 -5.18 6.49 -22.62
CA LYS A 127 -6.61 6.33 -22.96
C LYS A 127 -6.83 5.23 -24.00
N SER A 128 -5.96 5.13 -24.98
CA SER A 128 -6.02 4.06 -25.99
C SER A 128 -5.76 2.70 -25.34
N GLY A 129 -4.80 2.62 -24.41
CA GLY A 129 -4.53 1.43 -23.60
C GLY A 129 -5.72 1.02 -22.73
N SER A 130 -6.35 1.97 -22.03
CA SER A 130 -7.53 1.68 -21.20
C SER A 130 -8.72 1.24 -22.04
N LYS A 131 -8.94 1.88 -23.20
CA LYS A 131 -10.01 1.51 -24.14
C LYS A 131 -9.80 0.10 -24.70
N ALA A 132 -8.62 -0.18 -25.26
CA ALA A 132 -8.27 -1.48 -25.82
C ALA A 132 -8.48 -2.60 -24.78
N LEU A 133 -8.01 -2.40 -23.54
CA LEU A 133 -8.17 -3.40 -22.49
C LEU A 133 -9.63 -3.59 -22.06
N CYS A 134 -10.42 -2.51 -21.99
CA CYS A 134 -11.85 -2.61 -21.66
C CYS A 134 -12.63 -3.42 -22.69
N GLU A 135 -12.38 -3.22 -23.98
CA GLU A 135 -13.04 -3.95 -25.06
C GLU A 135 -12.59 -5.42 -25.06
N LEU A 136 -11.30 -5.69 -24.84
CA LEU A 136 -10.78 -7.06 -24.70
C LEU A 136 -11.33 -7.82 -23.48
N ILE A 137 -11.67 -7.15 -22.38
CA ILE A 137 -12.29 -7.80 -21.21
C ILE A 137 -13.69 -8.32 -21.53
N GLU A 138 -14.43 -7.61 -22.39
CA GLU A 138 -15.75 -8.02 -22.86
C GLU A 138 -15.66 -9.22 -23.81
N GLU A 139 -14.70 -9.17 -24.73
CA GLU A 139 -14.57 -10.12 -25.83
C GLU A 139 -13.79 -11.40 -25.43
N ASN A 140 -12.80 -11.31 -24.53
CA ASN A 140 -11.84 -12.39 -24.27
C ASN A 140 -11.80 -12.87 -22.82
N GLU A 141 -12.30 -14.09 -22.58
CA GLU A 141 -12.35 -14.69 -21.24
C GLU A 141 -10.97 -14.99 -20.65
N ILE A 142 -9.98 -15.34 -21.48
CA ILE A 142 -8.63 -15.68 -21.03
C ILE A 142 -7.94 -14.43 -20.48
N ILE A 143 -8.05 -13.30 -21.19
CA ILE A 143 -7.55 -11.99 -20.75
C ILE A 143 -8.22 -11.59 -19.44
N ARG A 144 -9.55 -11.71 -19.38
CA ARG A 144 -10.33 -11.38 -18.18
C ARG A 144 -9.91 -12.21 -16.97
N HIS A 145 -9.80 -13.54 -17.10
CA HIS A 145 -9.34 -14.41 -16.01
C HIS A 145 -7.89 -14.16 -15.64
N SER A 146 -7.04 -13.86 -16.62
CA SER A 146 -5.63 -13.54 -16.38
C SER A 146 -5.53 -12.26 -15.55
N LEU A 147 -6.19 -11.16 -15.91
CA LEU A 147 -6.17 -9.90 -15.14
C LEU A 147 -6.56 -10.10 -13.66
N MET A 148 -7.53 -10.97 -13.37
CA MET A 148 -7.97 -11.25 -12.00
C MET A 148 -6.96 -12.07 -11.19
N ARG A 149 -6.07 -12.81 -11.86
CA ARG A 149 -5.06 -13.68 -11.23
C ARG A 149 -3.64 -13.08 -11.28
N THR A 150 -3.35 -12.22 -12.25
CA THR A 150 -1.98 -11.77 -12.57
C THR A 150 -1.68 -10.38 -12.02
N GLY A 151 -1.66 -10.21 -10.69
CA GLY A 151 -1.08 -9.04 -10.01
C GLY A 151 -1.67 -7.65 -10.37
N PHE A 152 -2.62 -7.58 -11.30
CA PHE A 152 -3.08 -6.34 -11.93
C PHE A 152 -3.89 -5.52 -10.93
N ILE A 153 -4.74 -6.17 -10.14
CA ILE A 153 -5.50 -5.51 -9.08
C ILE A 153 -4.56 -4.87 -8.05
N GLN A 154 -3.44 -5.52 -7.72
CA GLN A 154 -2.42 -4.97 -6.83
C GLN A 154 -1.71 -3.77 -7.47
N LYS A 155 -1.40 -3.83 -8.77
CA LYS A 155 -0.85 -2.67 -9.51
C LYS A 155 -1.83 -1.49 -9.51
N VAL A 156 -3.12 -1.75 -9.70
CA VAL A 156 -4.18 -0.71 -9.61
C VAL A 156 -4.21 -0.11 -8.21
N GLN A 157 -4.21 -0.95 -7.17
CA GLN A 157 -4.20 -0.50 -5.78
C GLN A 157 -3.01 0.43 -5.51
N TYR A 158 -1.81 0.01 -5.90
CA TYR A 158 -0.59 0.80 -5.73
C TYR A 158 -0.68 2.15 -6.46
N ALA A 159 -1.13 2.16 -7.71
CA ALA A 159 -1.27 3.36 -8.52
C ALA A 159 -2.25 4.38 -7.91
N LEU A 160 -3.35 3.90 -7.30
CA LEU A 160 -4.34 4.75 -6.64
C LEU A 160 -3.84 5.26 -5.28
N ILE A 161 -3.18 4.42 -4.46
CA ILE A 161 -2.64 4.79 -3.14
C ILE A 161 -1.54 5.84 -3.27
N ASN A 162 -0.55 5.61 -4.14
CA ASN A 162 0.60 6.52 -4.29
C ASN A 162 0.23 7.89 -4.89
N SER A 163 -1.07 8.11 -5.09
CA SER A 163 -1.65 9.31 -5.65
C SER A 163 -2.56 10.08 -4.68
N SER A 164 -2.83 9.51 -3.50
CA SER A 164 -3.76 10.07 -2.49
C SER A 164 -3.03 10.76 -1.32
N GLN A 165 -1.69 10.70 -1.25
CA GLN A 165 -0.88 11.33 -0.20
C GLN A 165 -0.59 12.82 -0.40
N SER A 166 -1.17 13.49 -1.40
CA SER A 166 -0.93 14.91 -1.65
C SER A 166 -1.88 15.81 -0.84
N SER A 167 -1.70 15.82 0.48
CA SER A 167 -2.22 16.90 1.32
C SER A 167 -1.07 17.64 2.00
N SER A 168 -0.96 18.92 1.64
CA SER A 168 -0.19 20.01 2.27
C SER A 168 1.34 19.99 2.18
N SER A 169 1.90 20.58 1.11
CA SER A 169 2.85 21.72 1.15
C SER A 169 3.59 21.92 -0.18
N SER A 170 3.64 23.17 -0.63
CA SER A 170 4.63 23.83 -1.51
C SER A 170 5.54 22.99 -2.44
N SER A 171 5.40 23.22 -3.75
CA SER A 171 6.47 23.32 -4.75
C SER A 171 7.66 22.35 -4.64
N GLN A 172 7.58 21.18 -5.30
CA GLN A 172 8.61 20.59 -6.19
C GLN A 172 8.31 19.09 -6.42
N GLN A 173 8.25 18.71 -7.71
CA GLN A 173 8.29 17.35 -8.27
C GLN A 173 7.10 16.40 -7.98
N THR A 174 6.13 16.38 -8.90
CA THR A 174 5.09 15.35 -9.08
C THR A 174 5.65 14.03 -9.65
N GLU A 175 6.79 13.54 -9.17
CA GLU A 175 7.45 12.36 -9.77
C GLU A 175 6.93 10.99 -9.25
N GLY A 176 6.00 10.96 -8.29
CA GLY A 176 5.48 9.71 -7.71
C GLY A 176 4.01 9.38 -7.99
N THR A 177 3.21 10.35 -8.44
CA THR A 177 1.75 10.20 -8.49
C THR A 177 1.28 9.83 -9.90
N ALA A 178 0.48 8.76 -10.03
CA ALA A 178 -0.12 8.40 -11.31
C ALA A 178 -0.98 9.57 -11.86
N PRO A 179 -0.82 9.96 -13.14
CA PRO A 179 -1.62 11.02 -13.75
C PRO A 179 -3.13 10.74 -13.69
N TYR A 180 -3.95 11.80 -13.70
CA TYR A 180 -5.41 11.69 -13.64
C TYR A 180 -5.97 10.71 -14.68
N HIS A 181 -5.52 10.82 -15.93
CA HIS A 181 -5.98 9.98 -17.03
C HIS A 181 -5.68 8.49 -16.81
N VAL A 182 -4.54 8.16 -16.19
CA VAL A 182 -4.19 6.79 -15.80
C VAL A 182 -5.13 6.29 -14.70
N LYS A 183 -5.41 7.10 -13.66
CA LYS A 183 -6.34 6.72 -12.58
C LYS A 183 -7.74 6.45 -13.12
N SER A 184 -8.24 7.36 -13.97
CA SER A 184 -9.55 7.20 -14.61
C SER A 184 -9.59 5.91 -15.44
N GLY A 185 -8.59 5.68 -16.29
CA GLY A 185 -8.51 4.48 -17.12
C GLY A 185 -8.43 3.19 -16.30
N LEU A 186 -7.68 3.18 -15.19
CA LEU A 186 -7.61 2.04 -14.27
C LEU A 186 -8.97 1.74 -13.64
N LEU A 187 -9.71 2.77 -13.22
CA LEU A 187 -11.06 2.60 -12.67
C LEU A 187 -12.06 2.11 -13.72
N ASP A 188 -11.93 2.54 -14.98
CA ASP A 188 -12.74 2.00 -16.08
C ASP A 188 -12.51 0.50 -16.28
N ILE A 189 -11.25 0.07 -16.25
CA ILE A 189 -10.89 -1.34 -16.36
C ILE A 189 -11.43 -2.14 -15.17
N VAL A 190 -11.25 -1.66 -13.93
CA VAL A 190 -11.79 -2.33 -12.73
C VAL A 190 -13.31 -2.41 -12.80
N HIS A 191 -13.98 -1.33 -13.20
CA HIS A 191 -15.42 -1.31 -13.38
C HIS A 191 -15.88 -2.37 -14.39
N LYS A 192 -15.18 -2.50 -15.52
CA LYS A 192 -15.46 -3.54 -16.51
C LYS A 192 -15.26 -4.94 -15.92
N LEU A 193 -14.16 -5.19 -15.22
CA LEU A 193 -13.88 -6.48 -14.58
C LEU A 193 -14.96 -6.87 -13.56
N VAL A 194 -15.35 -5.96 -12.66
CA VAL A 194 -16.38 -6.29 -11.66
C VAL A 194 -17.77 -6.49 -12.29
N ALA A 195 -18.02 -5.91 -13.46
CA ALA A 195 -19.26 -6.14 -14.21
C ALA A 195 -19.27 -7.52 -14.89
N THR A 196 -18.16 -7.94 -15.49
CA THR A 196 -18.10 -9.13 -16.36
C THR A 196 -17.62 -10.42 -15.69
N VAL A 197 -16.90 -10.34 -14.57
CA VAL A 197 -16.36 -11.52 -13.86
C VAL A 197 -17.33 -11.99 -12.77
N ASP A 198 -17.45 -13.31 -12.60
CA ASP A 198 -18.20 -13.92 -11.50
C ASP A 198 -17.43 -13.83 -10.18
N ASP A 199 -16.19 -14.35 -10.16
CA ASP A 199 -15.30 -14.25 -9.00
C ASP A 199 -14.64 -12.86 -8.93
N ILE A 200 -15.32 -11.94 -8.26
CA ILE A 200 -14.80 -10.59 -8.03
C ILE A 200 -13.95 -10.46 -6.75
N GLN A 201 -13.71 -11.55 -6.00
CA GLN A 201 -12.99 -11.51 -4.71
C GLN A 201 -11.62 -10.82 -4.77
N PRO A 202 -10.80 -11.00 -5.83
CA PRO A 202 -9.52 -10.29 -5.94
C PRO A 202 -9.65 -8.76 -5.84
N THR A 203 -10.80 -8.19 -6.23
CA THR A 203 -11.05 -6.74 -6.21
C THR A 203 -11.35 -6.17 -4.82
N SER A 204 -11.58 -7.02 -3.82
CA SER A 204 -11.87 -6.60 -2.43
C SER A 204 -10.75 -5.76 -1.81
N ILE A 205 -9.49 -5.98 -2.23
CA ILE A 205 -8.34 -5.21 -1.77
C ILE A 205 -8.43 -3.72 -2.14
N LEU A 206 -9.27 -3.38 -3.13
CA LEU A 206 -9.48 -2.00 -3.56
C LEU A 206 -10.50 -1.25 -2.69
N ILE A 207 -11.30 -1.94 -1.86
CA ILE A 207 -12.37 -1.30 -1.07
C ILE A 207 -11.88 -0.12 -0.23
N PRO A 208 -10.74 -0.20 0.50
CA PRO A 208 -10.27 0.92 1.32
C PRO A 208 -10.00 2.18 0.48
N ILE A 209 -9.24 2.03 -0.62
CA ILE A 209 -8.87 3.16 -1.48
C ILE A 209 -10.07 3.68 -2.27
N LEU A 210 -10.98 2.80 -2.73
CA LEU A 210 -12.21 3.23 -3.39
C LEU A 210 -13.14 3.99 -2.43
N THR A 211 -13.15 3.64 -1.15
CA THR A 211 -13.92 4.35 -0.11
C THR A 211 -13.35 5.74 0.14
N GLU A 212 -12.02 5.86 0.17
CA GLU A 212 -11.34 7.15 0.25
C GLU A 212 -11.66 8.03 -0.99
N LEU A 213 -11.53 7.48 -2.19
CA LEU A 213 -11.83 8.18 -3.45
C LEU A 213 -13.31 8.56 -3.58
N LYS A 214 -14.22 7.74 -3.06
CA LYS A 214 -15.65 8.09 -2.96
C LYS A 214 -15.89 9.36 -2.12
N ASN A 215 -15.09 9.57 -1.07
CA ASN A 215 -15.27 10.70 -0.17
C ASN A 215 -14.51 11.94 -0.65
N ASN A 216 -13.28 11.73 -1.15
CA ASN A 216 -12.29 12.80 -1.35
C ASN A 216 -11.86 12.98 -2.82
N GLY A 217 -12.26 12.08 -3.72
CA GLY A 217 -11.84 12.10 -5.12
C GLY A 217 -12.50 13.19 -5.97
N GLU A 218 -11.87 13.52 -7.09
CA GLU A 218 -12.42 14.38 -8.14
C GLU A 218 -13.74 13.80 -8.69
N LYS A 219 -14.63 14.65 -9.22
CA LYS A 219 -16.02 14.31 -9.57
C LYS A 219 -16.17 12.97 -10.33
N ASP A 220 -15.38 12.78 -11.38
CA ASP A 220 -15.48 11.58 -12.23
C ASP A 220 -14.83 10.34 -11.58
N ILE A 221 -13.64 10.48 -10.97
CA ILE A 221 -13.01 9.43 -10.15
C ILE A 221 -13.94 8.96 -9.02
N LYS A 222 -14.55 9.90 -8.31
CA LYS A 222 -15.54 9.66 -7.26
C LYS A 222 -16.74 8.88 -7.78
N ASN A 223 -17.31 9.27 -8.91
CA ASN A 223 -18.44 8.57 -9.51
C ASN A 223 -18.07 7.13 -9.92
N LYS A 224 -16.90 6.93 -10.54
CA LYS A 224 -16.41 5.58 -10.89
C LYS A 224 -16.20 4.73 -9.64
N SER A 225 -15.59 5.28 -8.58
CA SER A 225 -15.41 4.56 -7.32
C SER A 225 -16.73 4.18 -6.65
N ILE A 226 -17.74 5.06 -6.67
CA ILE A 226 -19.09 4.76 -6.18
C ILE A 226 -19.70 3.59 -6.94
N ASN A 227 -19.61 3.59 -8.28
CA ASN A 227 -20.18 2.55 -9.11
C ASN A 227 -19.50 1.20 -8.86
N ILE A 228 -18.17 1.16 -8.78
CA ILE A 228 -17.43 -0.07 -8.48
C ILE A 228 -17.84 -0.64 -7.11
N LEU A 229 -17.87 0.20 -6.08
CA LEU A 229 -18.30 -0.23 -4.73
C LEU A 229 -19.74 -0.75 -4.71
N ALA A 230 -20.63 -0.13 -5.49
CA ALA A 230 -22.02 -0.57 -5.61
C ALA A 230 -22.12 -1.97 -6.23
N ILE A 231 -21.36 -2.23 -7.32
CA ILE A 231 -21.31 -3.55 -7.96
C ILE A 231 -20.72 -4.60 -7.01
N GLN A 232 -19.61 -4.27 -6.33
CA GLN A 232 -18.98 -5.17 -5.34
C GLN A 232 -19.96 -5.55 -4.23
N SER A 233 -20.67 -4.57 -3.67
CA SER A 233 -21.67 -4.79 -2.62
C SER A 233 -22.84 -5.65 -3.12
N ALA A 234 -23.34 -5.37 -4.33
CA ALA A 234 -24.42 -6.15 -4.95
C ALA A 234 -24.03 -7.61 -5.21
N LYS A 235 -22.76 -7.86 -5.51
CA LYS A 235 -22.18 -9.21 -5.68
C LYS A 235 -21.70 -9.83 -4.36
N GLY A 236 -22.04 -9.25 -3.21
CA GLY A 236 -21.77 -9.83 -1.88
C GLY A 236 -20.34 -9.63 -1.38
N ILE A 237 -19.52 -8.83 -2.07
CA ILE A 237 -18.26 -8.32 -1.51
C ILE A 237 -18.59 -7.10 -0.67
N ASN A 238 -19.04 -7.37 0.54
CA ASN A 238 -19.18 -6.35 1.56
C ASN A 238 -17.83 -6.18 2.28
N SER A 239 -17.62 -5.00 2.86
CA SER A 239 -16.40 -4.61 3.57
C SER A 239 -16.21 -5.36 4.90
N THR A 240 -16.48 -6.66 4.98
CA THR A 240 -16.23 -7.46 6.21
C THR A 240 -14.75 -7.51 6.60
N PHE A 241 -13.84 -6.95 5.80
CA PHE A 241 -12.45 -6.71 6.19
C PHE A 241 -12.21 -5.39 6.96
N PHE A 242 -13.21 -4.50 7.02
CA PHE A 242 -13.17 -3.24 7.76
C PHE A 242 -14.57 -2.93 8.29
N ASP A 243 -15.01 -3.67 9.31
CA ASP A 243 -16.07 -3.17 10.17
C ASP A 243 -15.48 -2.00 10.97
N SER A 244 -15.44 -0.83 10.32
CA SER A 244 -14.87 0.42 10.86
C SER A 244 -15.54 0.82 12.17
N LYS A 245 -16.74 0.30 12.44
CA LYS A 245 -17.46 0.48 13.69
C LYS A 245 -16.81 -0.29 14.84
N GLU A 246 -16.48 -1.56 14.61
CA GLU A 246 -15.86 -2.44 15.62
C GLU A 246 -14.44 -1.97 15.96
N LYS A 247 -13.63 -1.60 14.96
CA LYS A 247 -12.31 -1.00 15.19
C LYS A 247 -12.37 0.40 15.81
N ASN A 248 -13.36 1.22 15.48
CA ASN A 248 -13.52 2.52 16.14
C ASN A 248 -13.95 2.37 17.61
N ASP A 249 -14.80 1.40 17.92
CA ASP A 249 -15.20 1.09 19.29
C ASP A 249 -14.01 0.51 20.10
N GLU A 250 -13.18 -0.32 19.47
CA GLU A 250 -11.94 -0.85 20.08
C GLU A 250 -10.90 0.28 20.30
N ILE A 251 -10.71 1.18 19.34
CA ILE A 251 -9.85 2.36 19.49
C ILE A 251 -10.38 3.29 20.59
N LYS A 252 -11.70 3.45 20.70
CA LYS A 252 -12.32 4.25 21.77
C LYS A 252 -12.08 3.62 23.15
N GLN A 253 -12.30 2.31 23.28
CA GLN A 253 -12.03 1.59 24.53
C GLN A 253 -10.55 1.61 24.92
N LEU A 254 -9.63 1.49 23.95
CA LEU A 254 -8.19 1.59 24.18
C LEU A 254 -7.76 2.99 24.60
N LYS A 255 -8.32 4.05 24.00
CA LYS A 255 -8.08 5.43 24.41
C LYS A 255 -8.56 5.70 25.82
N GLU A 256 -9.80 5.30 26.15
CA GLU A 256 -10.34 5.43 27.51
C GLU A 256 -9.54 4.60 28.52
N GLY A 257 -9.02 3.43 28.11
CA GLY A 257 -8.14 2.60 28.94
C GLY A 257 -6.77 3.22 29.18
N MET A 258 -6.18 3.88 28.18
CA MET A 258 -4.93 4.62 28.33
C MET A 258 -5.10 5.84 29.25
N GLU A 259 -6.17 6.61 29.08
CA GLU A 259 -6.45 7.80 29.89
C GLU A 259 -6.60 7.43 31.38
N ARG A 260 -7.32 6.33 31.68
CA ARG A 260 -7.42 5.80 33.05
C ARG A 260 -6.06 5.37 33.61
N LYS A 261 -5.25 4.66 32.82
CA LYS A 261 -3.91 4.22 33.24
C LYS A 261 -2.96 5.39 33.46
N GLU A 262 -3.03 6.42 32.63
CA GLU A 262 -2.23 7.64 32.77
C GLU A 262 -2.60 8.39 34.05
N GLU A 263 -3.89 8.48 34.37
CA GLU A 263 -4.33 9.09 35.62
C GLU A 263 -3.93 8.29 36.87
N GLU A 264 -3.97 6.95 36.81
CA GLU A 264 -3.43 6.10 37.88
C GLU A 264 -1.93 6.27 38.07
N LEU A 265 -1.17 6.37 36.97
CA LEU A 265 0.27 6.62 37.00
C LEU A 265 0.58 7.96 37.66
N ARG A 266 -0.17 9.02 37.29
CA ARG A 266 -0.02 10.34 37.89
C ARG A 266 -0.30 10.34 39.39
N LYS A 267 -1.33 9.62 39.85
CA LYS A 267 -1.64 9.48 41.29
C LYS A 267 -0.55 8.73 42.05
N LYS A 268 -0.02 7.63 41.49
CA LYS A 268 1.08 6.88 42.09
C LYS A 268 2.37 7.68 42.14
N GLU A 269 2.67 8.46 41.12
CA GLU A 269 3.85 9.32 41.09
C GLU A 269 3.76 10.42 42.14
N GLU A 270 2.58 11.03 42.33
CA GLU A 270 2.35 12.02 43.38
C GLU A 270 2.49 11.41 44.80
N GLU A 271 1.97 10.19 44.99
CA GLU A 271 2.11 9.45 46.26
C GLU A 271 3.57 9.13 46.56
N LEU A 272 4.33 8.65 45.58
CA LEU A 272 5.75 8.36 45.69
C LEU A 272 6.56 9.63 46.02
N LEU A 273 6.22 10.76 45.41
CA LEU A 273 6.82 12.07 45.74
C LEU A 273 6.52 12.53 47.17
N ARG A 274 5.34 12.23 47.70
CA ARG A 274 4.98 12.53 49.10
C ARG A 274 5.73 11.61 50.06
N GLU A 275 5.85 10.33 49.74
CA GLU A 275 6.58 9.36 50.55
C GLU A 275 8.08 9.68 50.59
N ARG A 276 8.68 10.04 49.45
CA ARG A 276 10.08 10.47 49.37
C ARG A 276 10.36 11.69 50.25
N ARG A 277 9.47 12.70 50.25
CA ARG A 277 9.58 13.85 51.16
C ARG A 277 9.55 13.46 52.64
N ARG A 278 8.68 12.52 53.03
CA ARG A 278 8.65 12.03 54.41
C ARG A 278 9.92 11.26 54.79
N ALA A 279 10.46 10.48 53.86
CA ALA A 279 11.71 9.76 54.06
C ALA A 279 12.88 10.74 54.25
N ASP A 280 12.99 11.77 53.38
CA ASP A 280 14.03 12.80 53.49
C ASP A 280 13.92 13.58 54.82
N GLU A 281 12.70 13.92 55.25
CA GLU A 281 12.46 14.57 56.54
C GLU A 281 12.84 13.67 57.74
N ALA A 282 12.55 12.37 57.65
CA ALA A 282 12.92 11.40 58.67
C ALA A 282 14.45 11.23 58.75
N GLU A 283 15.12 11.15 57.60
CA GLU A 283 16.59 11.06 57.52
C GLU A 283 17.25 12.29 58.14
N LEU A 284 16.75 13.50 57.85
CA LEU A 284 17.23 14.74 58.45
C LEU A 284 17.04 14.77 59.98
N LYS A 285 15.95 14.21 60.50
CA LYS A 285 15.71 14.11 61.95
C LYS A 285 16.66 13.10 62.60
N VAL A 286 16.86 11.94 61.99
CA VAL A 286 17.82 10.93 62.47
C VAL A 286 19.22 11.52 62.52
N ARG A 287 19.65 12.20 61.46
CA ARG A 287 20.99 12.83 61.39
C ARG A 287 21.21 13.89 62.46
N ARG A 288 20.18 14.70 62.78
CA ARG A 288 20.25 15.66 63.90
C ARG A 288 20.36 14.94 65.24
N PHE A 289 19.57 13.90 65.46
CA PHE A 289 19.60 13.14 66.70
C PHE A 289 20.96 12.44 66.91
N GLU A 290 21.58 11.94 65.84
CA GLU A 290 22.93 11.38 65.89
C GLU A 290 23.98 12.43 66.23
N GLN A 291 23.90 13.63 65.64
CA GLN A 291 24.80 14.74 65.98
C GLN A 291 24.66 15.17 67.44
N GLU A 292 23.43 15.29 67.95
CA GLU A 292 23.15 15.60 69.35
C GLU A 292 23.71 14.52 70.28
N LYS A 293 23.54 13.23 69.97
CA LYS A 293 24.14 12.13 70.72
C LYS A 293 25.67 12.19 70.75
N VAL A 294 26.30 12.53 69.62
CA VAL A 294 27.75 12.67 69.55
C VAL A 294 28.22 13.85 70.40
N GLN A 295 27.52 14.98 70.36
CA GLN A 295 27.83 16.14 71.19
C GLN A 295 27.65 15.83 72.68
N GLU A 296 26.56 15.17 73.07
CA GLU A 296 26.30 14.78 74.47
C GLU A 296 27.38 13.81 74.98
N LYS A 297 27.84 12.87 74.13
CA LYS A 297 28.93 11.96 74.47
C LYS A 297 30.26 12.71 74.66
N GLN A 298 30.59 13.64 73.77
CA GLN A 298 31.79 14.48 73.91
C GLN A 298 31.72 15.37 75.16
N GLU A 299 30.55 15.88 75.52
CA GLU A 299 30.38 16.71 76.72
C GLU A 299 30.51 15.86 78.00
N LYS A 300 29.96 14.63 78.01
CA LYS A 300 30.18 13.66 79.10
C LYS A 300 31.65 13.29 79.25
N GLU A 301 32.35 12.99 78.15
CA GLU A 301 33.79 12.68 78.18
C GLU A 301 34.61 13.87 78.68
N LYS A 302 34.28 15.11 78.29
CA LYS A 302 34.92 16.32 78.83
C LYS A 302 34.68 16.49 80.33
N LYS A 303 33.43 16.33 80.79
CA LYS A 303 33.06 16.42 82.21
C LYS A 303 33.68 15.31 83.05
N GLU A 304 33.99 14.15 82.48
CA GLU A 304 34.69 13.06 83.18
C GLU A 304 36.23 13.24 83.15
N ALA A 305 36.77 13.85 82.11
CA ALA A 305 38.21 14.15 82.00
C ALA A 305 38.65 15.32 82.89
N GLU A 306 37.79 16.32 83.09
CA GLU A 306 38.06 17.51 83.93
C GLU A 306 38.41 17.17 85.40
N PRO A 307 37.68 16.30 86.12
CA PRO A 307 38.04 15.89 87.48
C PRO A 307 39.27 14.97 87.53
N LYS A 308 39.60 14.24 86.46
CA LYS A 308 40.85 13.46 86.36
C LYS A 308 42.06 14.40 86.21
N LYS A 309 42.00 15.39 85.31
CA LYS A 309 43.05 16.41 85.17
C LYS A 309 43.28 17.21 86.46
N LEU A 310 42.21 17.60 87.16
CA LEU A 310 42.31 18.28 88.46
C LEU A 310 42.88 17.39 89.57
N LYS A 311 42.68 16.06 89.50
CA LYS A 311 43.32 15.10 90.41
C LYS A 311 44.80 14.94 90.11
N ASP A 312 45.17 14.77 88.84
CA ASP A 312 46.55 14.64 88.39
C ASP A 312 47.36 15.92 88.69
N GLU A 313 46.76 17.09 88.52
CA GLU A 313 47.36 18.38 88.87
C GLU A 313 47.54 18.53 90.39
N LYS A 314 46.54 18.11 91.19
CA LYS A 314 46.67 18.05 92.67
C LYS A 314 47.75 17.06 93.14
N GLU A 315 47.92 15.92 92.48
CA GLU A 315 48.98 14.96 92.79
C GLU A 315 50.37 15.47 92.38
N ASN A 316 50.49 16.14 91.23
CA ASN A 316 51.74 16.80 90.83
C ASN A 316 52.11 17.95 91.77
N LEU A 317 51.14 18.76 92.23
CA LEU A 317 51.35 19.79 93.24
C LEU A 317 51.81 19.21 94.59
N LYS A 318 51.23 18.06 95.01
CA LYS A 318 51.67 17.34 96.22
C LYS A 318 53.07 16.74 96.07
N SER A 319 53.42 16.21 94.89
CA SER A 319 54.74 15.66 94.62
C SER A 319 55.82 16.75 94.55
N ASN A 320 55.52 17.90 93.95
CA ASN A 320 56.40 19.07 93.96
C ASN A 320 56.56 19.69 95.36
N GLN A 321 55.52 19.69 96.20
CA GLN A 321 55.66 20.11 97.61
C GLN A 321 56.50 19.12 98.43
N LYS A 322 56.35 17.80 98.23
CA LYS A 322 57.21 16.79 98.90
C LYS A 322 58.68 16.92 98.49
N GLN A 323 58.97 17.18 97.22
CA GLN A 323 60.35 17.38 96.75
C GLN A 323 60.99 18.70 97.22
N GLN A 324 60.20 19.69 97.66
CA GLN A 324 60.70 20.91 98.30
C GLN A 324 60.89 20.76 99.83
N ILE A 325 60.31 19.73 100.46
CA ILE A 325 60.42 19.49 101.91
C ILE A 325 61.55 18.49 102.24
N GLU A 326 61.95 17.62 101.31
CA GLU A 326 63.03 16.62 101.52
C GLU A 326 64.40 16.99 100.95
N LYS A 327 64.64 18.26 100.58
CA LYS A 327 66.00 18.77 100.33
C LYS A 327 66.43 19.78 101.41
N PRO A 328 67.11 19.35 102.47
CA PRO A 328 68.01 20.21 103.22
C PRO A 328 69.33 20.37 102.45
N ILE A 329 69.73 21.63 102.30
CA ILE A 329 71.10 22.13 102.06
C ILE A 329 71.80 22.16 103.44
N PRO A 330 73.13 22.02 103.58
CA PRO A 330 74.16 21.29 102.84
C PRO A 330 74.69 20.04 103.58
#